data_AF-A0A975EX62-F1
#
_entry.id   AF-A0A975EX62-F1
#
_cell.length_a   1.000
_cell.length_b   1.000
_cell.length_c   1.000
_cell.angle_alpha   90.00
_cell.angle_beta   90.00
_cell.angle_gamma   90.00
#
_symmetry.space_group_name_H-M   'P 1'
#
loop_
_entity.id
_entity.type
_entity.pdbx_description
1 polymer ?
#
loop_
_entity_poly.entity_id
_entity_poly.type
_entity_poly.pdbx_seq_one_letter_code
_entity_poly.pdbx_strand_id
1 'polypeptide(L)'
;MRKRNLLWILILALTWLGCKKNGNEDPSDVQGYALLTALKGHWIGSNETVYGPYAWFAFDFRPISPSHLHSIYEGGTNQNIITSLFIADFDGQHRIMARNGGWLGPQYRATYFVLDSAFESGNMQYYRLVDAIGRERRAYMEFRFERDSLFFDAYKDDSGSLDLPVHHMGFKGINVNPSLAQEATELFAYPQDVSEVNLEGAFTSLIDTNSALFLEESDDPFPKSDHGHLSDLKIDFERSNDAEDLILMLYLSTEPLVDAQGSVDYSALDTKVIRTISIQSNEDEYTATYVHPDTYYVTIFADFDGNEYPSSGDLCNISRMVQVTPETLVTTATQINLYIP
;
A
#
# COMPACT_ATOMS: atom_id res chain seq x y z
N MET A 1 27.18 -1.63 -89.41
CA MET A 1 25.81 -2.14 -89.23
C MET A 1 25.85 -3.23 -88.14
N ARG A 2 25.60 -2.88 -86.87
CA ARG A 2 24.32 -2.92 -86.12
C ARG A 2 24.07 -4.28 -85.42
N LYS A 3 24.31 -4.34 -84.09
CA LYS A 3 23.34 -4.68 -83.00
C LYS A 3 24.08 -5.28 -81.77
N ARG A 4 24.06 -4.57 -80.62
CA ARG A 4 23.24 -4.79 -79.38
C ARG A 4 23.85 -5.87 -78.46
N ASN A 5 24.52 -5.55 -77.35
CA ASN A 5 24.02 -5.06 -76.04
C ASN A 5 22.79 -5.82 -75.51
N LEU A 6 23.03 -6.69 -74.51
CA LEU A 6 22.11 -7.13 -73.45
C LEU A 6 23.02 -7.58 -72.28
N LEU A 7 23.43 -6.68 -71.39
CA LEU A 7 22.80 -6.33 -70.11
C LEU A 7 22.55 -7.53 -69.19
N TRP A 8 23.54 -7.83 -68.35
CA TRP A 8 23.40 -8.66 -67.14
C TRP A 8 22.78 -7.81 -66.04
N ILE A 9 21.55 -8.12 -65.64
CA ILE A 9 20.93 -7.56 -64.44
C ILE A 9 21.20 -8.53 -63.30
N LEU A 10 22.07 -8.11 -62.38
CA LEU A 10 22.29 -8.75 -61.09
C LEU A 10 21.17 -8.25 -60.15
N ILE A 11 20.18 -9.10 -59.85
CA ILE A 11 19.18 -8.80 -58.82
C ILE A 11 19.79 -9.17 -57.47
N LEU A 12 20.29 -8.17 -56.75
CA LEU A 12 20.51 -8.24 -55.31
C LEU A 12 19.14 -8.30 -54.64
N ALA A 13 18.75 -9.48 -54.17
CA ALA A 13 17.68 -9.61 -53.20
C ALA A 13 18.22 -9.14 -51.84
N LEU A 14 18.08 -7.84 -51.55
CA LEU A 14 18.12 -7.34 -50.18
C LEU A 14 16.87 -7.87 -49.48
N THR A 15 17.00 -8.97 -48.75
CA THR A 15 16.02 -9.34 -47.74
C THR A 15 16.11 -8.33 -46.62
N TRP A 16 15.22 -7.34 -46.65
CA TRP A 16 14.83 -6.54 -45.49
C TRP A 16 14.21 -7.49 -44.47
N LEU A 17 15.06 -8.09 -43.63
CA LEU A 17 14.66 -8.57 -42.31
C LEU A 17 14.38 -7.30 -41.49
N GLY A 18 13.15 -6.81 -41.58
CA GLY A 18 12.64 -5.89 -40.58
C GLY A 18 12.75 -6.61 -39.24
N CYS A 19 13.67 -6.17 -38.39
CA CYS A 19 13.60 -6.45 -36.97
C CYS A 19 12.23 -5.94 -36.50
N LYS A 20 11.27 -6.84 -36.34
CA LYS A 20 10.18 -6.60 -35.39
C LYS A 20 10.87 -6.40 -34.05
N LYS A 21 10.93 -5.15 -33.61
CA LYS A 21 11.13 -4.81 -32.22
C LYS A 21 10.02 -5.58 -31.49
N ASN A 22 10.35 -6.62 -30.74
CA ASN A 22 9.46 -7.12 -29.71
C ASN A 22 9.41 -6.01 -28.65
N GLY A 23 8.66 -4.94 -28.94
CA GLY A 23 8.15 -4.09 -27.89
C GLY A 23 7.13 -4.95 -27.17
N ASN A 24 7.28 -5.13 -25.87
CA ASN A 24 6.11 -5.22 -25.02
C ASN A 24 5.29 -3.98 -25.35
N GLU A 25 4.26 -4.11 -26.17
CA GLU A 25 3.19 -3.13 -26.17
C GLU A 25 2.59 -3.19 -24.77
N ASP A 26 2.51 -2.04 -24.10
CA ASP A 26 1.83 -1.91 -22.81
C ASP A 26 0.39 -2.43 -23.00
N PRO A 27 -0.12 -3.34 -22.15
CA PRO A 27 -1.47 -3.88 -22.31
C PRO A 27 -2.59 -2.84 -22.23
N SER A 28 -2.28 -1.59 -21.86
CA SER A 28 -3.22 -0.49 -21.71
C SER A 28 -2.66 0.82 -22.27
N ASP A 29 -3.56 1.69 -22.74
CA ASP A 29 -3.24 3.07 -23.13
C ASP A 29 -3.21 4.03 -21.92
N VAL A 30 -3.51 3.55 -20.70
CA VAL A 30 -3.47 4.34 -19.47
C VAL A 30 -2.03 4.69 -19.10
N GLN A 31 -1.74 5.99 -19.01
CA GLN A 31 -0.41 6.46 -18.63
C GLN A 31 0.04 5.90 -17.27
N GLY A 32 1.21 5.28 -17.25
CA GLY A 32 1.83 4.74 -16.02
C GLY A 32 1.25 3.41 -15.55
N TYR A 33 0.50 2.69 -16.40
CA TYR A 33 -0.15 1.42 -16.08
C TYR A 33 0.76 0.41 -15.38
N ALA A 34 2.05 0.38 -15.73
CA ALA A 34 3.04 -0.48 -15.10
C ALA A 34 3.20 -0.27 -13.58
N LEU A 35 2.89 0.92 -13.03
CA LEU A 35 2.92 1.20 -11.59
C LEU A 35 2.04 0.23 -10.80
N LEU A 36 0.84 -0.06 -11.33
CA LEU A 36 -0.12 -0.96 -10.70
C LEU A 36 0.44 -2.37 -10.50
N THR A 37 1.30 -2.83 -11.43
CA THR A 37 1.99 -4.11 -11.32
C THR A 37 3.23 -4.02 -10.43
N ALA A 38 4.03 -2.97 -10.59
CA ALA A 38 5.30 -2.81 -9.88
C ALA A 38 5.14 -2.67 -8.37
N LEU A 39 4.04 -2.05 -7.92
CA LEU A 39 3.83 -1.75 -6.49
C LEU A 39 3.31 -2.94 -5.66
N LYS A 40 2.80 -4.01 -6.28
CA LYS A 40 2.21 -5.16 -5.57
C LYS A 40 3.20 -5.84 -4.61
N GLY A 41 2.66 -6.38 -3.53
CA GLY A 41 3.37 -7.23 -2.57
C GLY A 41 3.70 -6.55 -1.26
N HIS A 42 4.56 -7.19 -0.49
CA HIS A 42 4.91 -6.79 0.86
C HIS A 42 6.28 -6.14 0.91
N TRP A 43 6.29 -4.84 1.15
CA TRP A 43 7.49 -4.02 1.17
C TRP A 43 7.89 -3.72 2.61
N ILE A 44 9.08 -4.15 3.01
CA ILE A 44 9.64 -3.83 4.34
C ILE A 44 10.86 -2.94 4.17
N GLY A 45 10.98 -1.94 5.03
CA GLY A 45 12.13 -1.07 5.07
C GLY A 45 12.04 0.00 6.15
N SER A 46 12.64 1.15 5.88
CA SER A 46 12.62 2.30 6.79
C SER A 46 11.65 3.35 6.28
N ASN A 47 11.05 4.11 7.19
CA ASN A 47 10.22 5.26 6.86
C ASN A 47 10.69 6.50 7.62
N GLU A 48 10.87 7.62 6.94
CA GLU A 48 11.11 8.91 7.56
C GLU A 48 9.82 9.72 7.52
N THR A 49 9.46 10.34 8.64
CA THR A 49 8.29 11.23 8.72
C THR A 49 8.69 12.56 9.35
N VAL A 50 7.78 13.54 9.30
CA VAL A 50 7.93 14.81 10.05
C VAL A 50 8.10 14.61 11.57
N TYR A 51 7.72 13.44 12.11
CA TYR A 51 7.87 13.11 13.53
C TYR A 51 9.16 12.35 13.85
N GLY A 52 9.93 11.94 12.84
CA GLY A 52 11.17 11.21 12.98
C GLY A 52 11.26 9.94 12.13
N PRO A 53 12.41 9.25 12.19
CA PRO A 53 12.65 8.02 11.46
C PRO A 53 12.09 6.79 12.20
N TYR A 54 11.51 5.89 11.43
CA TYR A 54 11.13 4.53 11.80
C TYR A 54 12.09 3.56 11.13
N ALA A 55 12.82 2.78 11.95
CA ALA A 55 13.80 1.82 11.44
C ALA A 55 13.14 0.66 10.69
N TRP A 56 11.90 0.33 11.07
CA TRP A 56 11.07 -0.68 10.44
C TRP A 56 9.70 -0.10 10.10
N PHE A 57 9.25 -0.36 8.88
CA PHE A 57 7.93 0.01 8.36
C PHE A 57 7.56 -0.96 7.24
N ALA A 58 6.27 -1.26 7.11
CA ALA A 58 5.78 -2.14 6.07
C ALA A 58 4.62 -1.52 5.29
N PHE A 59 4.58 -1.82 3.98
CA PHE A 59 3.39 -1.67 3.16
C PHE A 59 3.00 -3.02 2.57
N ASP A 60 1.74 -3.41 2.71
CA ASP A 60 1.16 -4.60 2.09
C ASP A 60 0.18 -4.21 0.99
N PHE A 61 0.68 -4.10 -0.23
CA PHE A 61 -0.10 -3.70 -1.40
C PHE A 61 -0.69 -4.93 -2.09
N ARG A 62 -2.01 -5.12 -1.98
CA ARG A 62 -2.72 -6.21 -2.68
C ARG A 62 -3.92 -5.68 -3.47
N PRO A 63 -4.23 -6.29 -4.63
CA PRO A 63 -5.42 -5.96 -5.37
C PRO A 63 -6.67 -6.24 -4.54
N ILE A 64 -7.64 -5.35 -4.59
CA ILE A 64 -8.98 -5.55 -4.00
C ILE A 64 -10.09 -5.54 -5.05
N SER A 65 -9.72 -5.26 -6.31
CA SER A 65 -10.57 -5.30 -7.49
C SER A 65 -9.69 -5.49 -8.75
N PRO A 66 -10.28 -5.56 -9.97
CA PRO A 66 -9.54 -5.56 -11.24
C PRO A 66 -8.61 -4.37 -11.48
N SER A 67 -8.88 -3.23 -10.86
CA SER A 67 -8.22 -1.95 -11.14
C SER A 67 -7.77 -1.19 -9.89
N HIS A 68 -7.91 -1.79 -8.69
CA HIS A 68 -7.63 -1.13 -7.40
C HIS A 68 -6.65 -1.94 -6.56
N LEU A 69 -5.54 -1.29 -6.20
CA LEU A 69 -4.52 -1.75 -5.26
C LEU A 69 -4.66 -1.02 -3.92
N HIS A 70 -4.64 -1.76 -2.82
CA HIS A 70 -4.83 -1.17 -1.49
C HIS A 70 -3.72 -1.59 -0.52
N SER A 71 -3.29 -0.63 0.31
CA SER A 71 -2.45 -0.82 1.48
C SER A 71 -2.89 0.14 2.57
N ILE A 72 -2.61 -0.21 3.82
CA ILE A 72 -2.94 0.59 4.99
C ILE A 72 -1.84 0.44 6.04
N TYR A 73 -1.51 1.56 6.68
CA TYR A 73 -0.79 1.59 7.94
C TYR A 73 -1.77 1.87 9.06
N GLU A 74 -1.65 1.17 10.19
CA GLU A 74 -2.44 1.39 11.40
C GLU A 74 -1.47 1.59 12.58
N GLY A 75 -1.48 2.77 13.21
CA GLY A 75 -0.62 3.07 14.36
C GLY A 75 -1.31 2.85 15.73
N GLY A 76 -2.62 2.65 15.73
CA GLY A 76 -3.45 2.49 16.94
C GLY A 76 -4.95 2.63 16.65
N THR A 77 -5.78 2.57 17.68
CA THR A 77 -7.27 2.53 17.62
C THR A 77 -7.92 3.65 16.81
N ASN A 78 -7.27 4.80 16.65
CA ASN A 78 -7.78 5.91 15.82
C ASN A 78 -6.71 6.50 14.90
N GLN A 79 -5.74 5.70 14.48
CA GLN A 79 -4.69 6.18 13.59
C GLN A 79 -4.48 5.21 12.45
N ASN A 80 -4.98 5.58 11.27
CA ASN A 80 -4.71 4.85 10.04
C ASN A 80 -4.42 5.77 8.87
N ILE A 81 -3.59 5.26 7.95
CA ILE A 81 -3.24 5.92 6.71
C ILE A 81 -3.36 4.88 5.61
N ILE A 82 -4.42 5.02 4.83
CA ILE A 82 -4.69 4.26 3.62
C ILE A 82 -3.82 4.83 2.50
N THR A 83 -3.27 3.94 1.69
CA THR A 83 -2.66 4.28 0.40
C THR A 83 -3.24 3.34 -0.63
N SER A 84 -4.16 3.86 -1.44
CA SER A 84 -4.80 3.13 -2.53
C SER A 84 -4.41 3.72 -3.86
N LEU A 85 -4.16 2.88 -4.87
CA LEU A 85 -3.96 3.28 -6.26
C LEU A 85 -5.01 2.57 -7.11
N PHE A 86 -5.65 3.29 -8.01
CA PHE A 86 -6.70 2.74 -8.85
C PHE A 86 -6.83 3.47 -10.19
N ILE A 87 -7.51 2.84 -11.15
CA ILE A 87 -7.93 3.51 -12.39
C ILE A 87 -9.30 4.14 -12.14
N ALA A 88 -9.48 5.39 -12.57
CA ALA A 88 -10.74 6.11 -12.47
C ALA A 88 -11.04 6.89 -13.74
N ASP A 89 -12.32 7.17 -13.99
CA ASP A 89 -12.72 8.19 -14.96
C ASP A 89 -12.43 9.56 -14.37
N PHE A 90 -11.50 10.30 -14.97
CA PHE A 90 -11.13 11.63 -14.54
C PHE A 90 -10.51 12.45 -15.69
N ASP A 91 -10.90 13.72 -15.81
CA ASP A 91 -10.44 14.61 -16.90
C ASP A 91 -10.72 14.03 -18.31
N GLY A 92 -11.86 13.34 -18.46
CA GLY A 92 -12.40 12.81 -19.72
C GLY A 92 -11.77 11.51 -20.21
N GLN A 93 -11.01 10.81 -19.36
CA GLN A 93 -10.29 9.57 -19.72
C GLN A 93 -10.01 8.69 -18.49
N HIS A 94 -9.57 7.46 -18.71
CA HIS A 94 -9.03 6.61 -17.65
C HIS A 94 -7.69 7.16 -17.15
N ARG A 95 -7.56 7.39 -15.85
CA ARG A 95 -6.35 7.88 -15.19
C ARG A 95 -5.97 6.98 -14.03
N ILE A 96 -4.68 6.80 -13.81
CA ILE A 96 -4.20 6.32 -12.51
C ILE A 96 -4.37 7.44 -11.50
N MET A 97 -5.11 7.13 -10.44
CA MET A 97 -5.31 7.99 -9.31
C MET A 97 -4.88 7.26 -8.03
N ALA A 98 -4.62 8.04 -6.99
CA ALA A 98 -4.41 7.52 -5.66
C ALA A 98 -5.29 8.24 -4.65
N ARG A 99 -5.74 7.48 -3.65
CA ARG A 99 -6.37 8.01 -2.43
C ARG A 99 -5.41 7.75 -1.28
N ASN A 100 -4.95 8.82 -0.64
CA ASN A 100 -4.11 8.75 0.54
C ASN A 100 -4.74 9.50 1.70
N GLY A 101 -4.76 8.87 2.87
CA GLY A 101 -5.37 9.45 4.07
C GLY A 101 -6.14 8.41 4.88
N GLY A 102 -6.94 8.86 5.85
CA GLY A 102 -7.64 8.00 6.79
C GLY A 102 -7.98 8.77 8.05
N TRP A 103 -7.93 8.08 9.18
CA TRP A 103 -8.22 8.64 10.48
C TRP A 103 -6.92 9.03 11.19
N LEU A 104 -6.81 10.30 11.59
CA LEU A 104 -5.72 10.85 12.39
C LEU A 104 -6.30 11.35 13.72
N GLY A 105 -6.43 10.44 14.68
CA GLY A 105 -7.22 10.65 15.88
C GLY A 105 -8.71 10.84 15.51
N PRO A 106 -9.38 11.89 16.01
CA PRO A 106 -10.79 12.13 15.71
C PRO A 106 -11.03 12.76 14.33
N GLN A 107 -9.98 12.99 13.54
CA GLN A 107 -10.07 13.71 12.27
C GLN A 107 -9.96 12.77 11.09
N TYR A 108 -10.98 12.79 10.24
CA TYR A 108 -10.91 12.19 8.93
C TYR A 108 -10.20 13.11 7.94
N ARG A 109 -9.29 12.57 7.13
CA ARG A 109 -8.65 13.30 6.03
C ARG A 109 -8.37 12.34 4.87
N ALA A 110 -8.92 12.60 3.69
CA ALA A 110 -8.60 11.84 2.48
C ALA A 110 -8.26 12.80 1.34
N THR A 111 -7.10 12.60 0.72
CA THR A 111 -6.64 13.40 -0.43
C THR A 111 -6.52 12.54 -1.67
N TYR A 112 -6.99 13.07 -2.80
CA TYR A 112 -6.88 12.43 -4.11
C TYR A 112 -5.73 12.99 -4.93
N PHE A 113 -5.01 12.09 -5.57
CA PHE A 113 -3.89 12.39 -6.44
C PHE A 113 -4.13 11.79 -7.82
N VAL A 114 -3.65 12.44 -8.87
CA VAL A 114 -3.69 11.96 -10.24
C VAL A 114 -2.28 11.85 -10.79
N LEU A 115 -1.98 10.76 -11.48
CA LEU A 115 -0.69 10.59 -12.14
C LEU A 115 -0.49 11.66 -13.21
N ASP A 116 0.63 12.38 -13.14
CA ASP A 116 1.00 13.43 -14.10
C ASP A 116 2.28 13.10 -14.88
N SER A 117 3.16 12.28 -14.29
CA SER A 117 4.44 11.89 -14.87
C SER A 117 4.69 10.41 -14.67
N ALA A 118 5.12 9.75 -15.74
CA ALA A 118 5.60 8.37 -15.72
C ALA A 118 6.85 8.29 -16.59
N PHE A 119 7.89 7.65 -16.07
CA PHE A 119 9.14 7.41 -16.78
C PHE A 119 9.63 6.00 -16.49
N GLU A 120 9.85 5.24 -17.55
CA GLU A 120 10.30 3.86 -17.47
C GLU A 120 11.51 3.70 -18.39
N SER A 121 12.68 3.39 -17.82
CA SER A 121 13.90 3.21 -18.58
C SER A 121 14.83 2.20 -17.91
N GLY A 122 15.01 1.05 -18.58
CA GLY A 122 15.91 0.01 -18.10
C GLY A 122 15.50 -0.49 -16.71
N ASN A 123 16.36 -0.25 -15.72
CA ASN A 123 16.16 -0.71 -14.34
C ASN A 123 15.57 0.36 -13.41
N MET A 124 15.07 1.46 -13.97
CA MET A 124 14.45 2.54 -13.21
C MET A 124 13.03 2.78 -13.73
N GLN A 125 12.08 2.80 -12.81
CA GLN A 125 10.73 3.29 -13.05
C GLN A 125 10.45 4.43 -12.08
N TYR A 126 9.80 5.48 -12.55
CA TYR A 126 9.44 6.65 -11.76
C TYR A 126 8.02 7.07 -12.12
N TYR A 127 7.20 7.30 -11.11
CA TYR A 127 5.83 7.75 -11.25
C TYR A 127 5.58 8.87 -10.25
N ARG A 128 4.95 9.95 -10.72
CA ARG A 128 4.52 11.05 -9.85
C ARG A 128 3.02 11.23 -9.95
N LEU A 129 2.39 11.32 -8.79
CA LEU A 129 1.00 11.66 -8.65
C LEU A 129 0.89 12.97 -7.88
N VAL A 130 0.08 13.90 -8.38
CA VAL A 130 -0.09 15.25 -7.82
C VAL A 130 -1.52 15.42 -7.33
N ASP A 131 -1.77 16.30 -6.35
CA ASP A 131 -3.13 16.62 -5.90
C ASP A 131 -4.05 16.87 -7.12
N ALA A 132 -5.22 16.22 -7.16
CA ALA A 132 -6.07 16.24 -8.36
C ALA A 132 -6.55 17.66 -8.75
N ILE A 133 -6.55 18.61 -7.80
CA ILE A 133 -6.96 20.00 -8.01
C ILE A 133 -5.77 20.95 -7.88
N GLY A 134 -5.10 20.94 -6.72
CA GLY A 134 -3.98 21.82 -6.41
C GLY A 134 -2.67 21.47 -7.11
N ARG A 135 -2.60 20.30 -7.75
CA ARG A 135 -1.45 19.75 -8.48
C ARG A 135 -0.18 19.77 -7.62
N GLU A 136 0.99 19.84 -8.25
CA GLU A 136 2.30 19.68 -7.60
C GLU A 136 2.64 20.80 -6.61
N ARG A 137 1.96 21.95 -6.69
CA ARG A 137 2.15 23.06 -5.74
C ARG A 137 1.49 22.80 -4.39
N ARG A 138 0.48 21.92 -4.36
CA ARG A 138 -0.27 21.60 -3.14
C ARG A 138 0.32 20.41 -2.42
N ALA A 139 0.44 19.30 -3.14
CA ALA A 139 0.98 18.04 -2.65
C ALA A 139 1.28 17.12 -3.83
N TYR A 140 2.26 16.23 -3.66
CA TYR A 140 2.55 15.17 -4.61
C TYR A 140 3.23 13.99 -3.92
N MET A 141 3.13 12.83 -4.55
CA MET A 141 3.82 11.61 -4.17
C MET A 141 4.62 11.05 -5.34
N GLU A 142 5.75 10.44 -5.03
CA GLU A 142 6.65 9.84 -6.00
C GLU A 142 6.91 8.39 -5.66
N PHE A 143 6.73 7.51 -6.64
CA PHE A 143 7.12 6.11 -6.56
C PHE A 143 8.31 5.90 -7.50
N ARG A 144 9.45 5.50 -6.95
CA ARG A 144 10.63 5.14 -7.73
C ARG A 144 11.04 3.71 -7.44
N PHE A 145 11.18 2.92 -8.49
CA PHE A 145 11.64 1.55 -8.42
C PHE A 145 13.04 1.46 -8.99
N GLU A 146 13.99 0.96 -8.20
CA GLU A 146 15.36 0.73 -8.62
C GLU A 146 15.81 -0.66 -8.19
N ARG A 147 16.06 -1.54 -9.17
CA ARG A 147 16.31 -2.98 -8.91
C ARG A 147 15.14 -3.58 -8.12
N ASP A 148 15.39 -4.04 -6.88
CA ASP A 148 14.42 -4.67 -6.00
C ASP A 148 13.91 -3.73 -4.90
N SER A 149 14.20 -2.42 -5.02
CA SER A 149 13.84 -1.42 -4.02
C SER A 149 12.73 -0.49 -4.49
N LEU A 150 11.80 -0.22 -3.57
CA LEU A 150 10.82 0.86 -3.68
C LEU A 150 11.30 2.06 -2.87
N PHE A 151 11.24 3.23 -3.48
CA PHE A 151 11.28 4.52 -2.82
C PHE A 151 9.91 5.17 -2.98
N PHE A 152 9.29 5.55 -1.88
CA PHE A 152 7.99 6.21 -1.86
C PHE A 152 8.11 7.49 -1.03
N ASP A 153 8.16 8.63 -1.71
CA ASP A 153 8.25 9.95 -1.10
C ASP A 153 6.92 10.69 -1.23
N ALA A 154 6.54 11.43 -0.20
CA ALA A 154 5.37 12.30 -0.20
C ALA A 154 5.77 13.72 0.23
N TYR A 155 5.24 14.71 -0.48
CA TYR A 155 5.51 16.12 -0.27
C TYR A 155 4.20 16.88 -0.11
N LYS A 156 4.17 17.84 0.81
CA LYS A 156 2.95 18.61 1.11
C LYS A 156 3.26 20.06 1.51
N ASP A 157 2.37 20.97 1.14
CA ASP A 157 2.29 22.32 1.73
C ASP A 157 1.34 22.30 2.94
N ASP A 158 1.83 22.58 4.14
CA ASP A 158 1.00 22.51 5.35
C ASP A 158 0.12 23.76 5.58
N SER A 159 0.36 24.87 4.87
CA SER A 159 -0.32 26.14 5.13
C SER A 159 -0.85 26.88 3.90
N GLY A 160 -0.66 26.34 2.69
CA GLY A 160 -1.03 27.04 1.45
C GLY A 160 -0.21 28.32 1.22
N SER A 161 0.90 28.46 1.95
CA SER A 161 1.74 29.66 1.99
C SER A 161 3.18 29.36 1.62
N LEU A 162 3.49 28.10 1.27
CA LEU A 162 4.81 27.71 0.80
C LEU A 162 4.84 27.87 -0.72
N ASP A 163 5.97 28.37 -1.24
CA ASP A 163 6.19 28.44 -2.69
C ASP A 163 6.30 27.03 -3.32
N LEU A 164 6.75 26.04 -2.53
CA LEU A 164 6.85 24.63 -2.89
C LEU A 164 6.54 23.72 -1.69
N PRO A 165 5.86 22.57 -1.89
CA PRO A 165 5.69 21.54 -0.87
C PRO A 165 7.02 21.06 -0.28
N VAL A 166 7.00 20.72 1.01
CA VAL A 166 8.15 20.15 1.72
C VAL A 166 7.99 18.64 1.88
N HIS A 167 9.11 17.94 2.06
CA HIS A 167 9.12 16.49 2.30
C HIS A 167 8.36 16.18 3.60
N HIS A 168 7.40 15.27 3.50
CA HIS A 168 6.50 14.91 4.59
C HIS A 168 6.70 13.46 5.04
N MET A 169 6.98 12.57 4.08
CA MET A 169 7.26 11.17 4.32
C MET A 169 8.23 10.63 3.26
N GLY A 170 9.14 9.75 3.65
CA GLY A 170 10.00 9.01 2.74
C GLY A 170 10.18 7.56 3.17
N PHE A 171 9.62 6.63 2.41
CA PHE A 171 9.81 5.20 2.59
C PHE A 171 10.87 4.66 1.64
N LYS A 172 11.70 3.75 2.14
CA LYS A 172 12.61 2.95 1.32
C LYS A 172 12.57 1.51 1.79
N GLY A 173 12.23 0.57 0.92
CA GLY A 173 12.15 -0.84 1.26
C GLY A 173 12.35 -1.79 0.10
N ILE A 174 12.31 -3.09 0.41
CA ILE A 174 12.40 -4.19 -0.55
C ILE A 174 11.13 -5.05 -0.46
N ASN A 175 10.75 -5.67 -1.57
CA ASN A 175 9.60 -6.57 -1.61
C ASN A 175 9.99 -7.96 -1.08
N VAL A 176 9.68 -8.25 0.18
CA VAL A 176 10.10 -9.48 0.86
C VAL A 176 9.16 -10.66 0.60
N ASN A 177 7.87 -10.40 0.36
CA ASN A 177 6.88 -11.44 0.03
C ASN A 177 6.00 -11.00 -1.16
N PRO A 178 6.53 -11.00 -2.39
CA PRO A 178 5.72 -10.65 -3.57
C PRO A 178 4.54 -11.60 -3.79
N SER A 179 4.63 -12.84 -3.28
CA SER A 179 3.56 -13.84 -3.38
C SER A 179 2.30 -13.51 -2.60
N LEU A 180 2.35 -12.61 -1.61
CA LEU A 180 1.16 -12.24 -0.82
C LEU A 180 0.07 -11.57 -1.67
N ALA A 181 0.45 -10.95 -2.79
CA ALA A 181 -0.50 -10.35 -3.74
C ALA A 181 -0.95 -11.34 -4.84
N GLN A 182 -0.45 -12.58 -4.86
CA GLN A 182 -0.66 -13.51 -5.98
C GLN A 182 -2.11 -13.97 -6.09
N GLU A 183 -2.72 -14.43 -5.00
CA GLU A 183 -4.10 -14.94 -5.01
C GLU A 183 -5.08 -13.85 -5.48
N ALA A 184 -4.97 -12.65 -4.92
CA ALA A 184 -5.78 -11.50 -5.35
C ALA A 184 -5.47 -11.08 -6.80
N THR A 185 -4.21 -11.12 -7.23
CA THR A 185 -3.84 -10.86 -8.63
C THR A 185 -4.56 -11.81 -9.59
N GLU A 186 -4.57 -13.10 -9.27
CA GLU A 186 -5.21 -14.14 -10.08
C GLU A 186 -6.74 -14.01 -10.06
N LEU A 187 -7.33 -13.79 -8.88
CA LEU A 187 -8.77 -13.61 -8.68
C LEU A 187 -9.34 -12.48 -9.56
N PHE A 188 -8.64 -11.35 -9.61
CA PHE A 188 -9.09 -10.16 -10.32
C PHE A 188 -8.54 -10.04 -11.74
N ALA A 189 -7.70 -10.98 -12.18
CA ALA A 189 -6.89 -10.84 -13.39
C ALA A 189 -6.19 -9.47 -13.45
N TYR A 190 -5.64 -9.02 -12.33
CA TYR A 190 -5.18 -7.66 -12.10
C TYR A 190 -3.75 -7.40 -12.66
N PRO A 191 -3.46 -6.19 -13.19
CA PRO A 191 -4.40 -5.09 -13.39
C PRO A 191 -5.21 -5.25 -14.68
N GLN A 192 -6.42 -4.67 -14.71
CA GLN A 192 -7.24 -4.47 -15.89
C GLN A 192 -7.45 -2.97 -16.14
N ASP A 193 -7.53 -2.57 -17.41
CA ASP A 193 -7.88 -1.21 -17.85
C ASP A 193 -9.40 -1.00 -17.78
N VAL A 194 -9.89 -0.94 -16.55
CA VAL A 194 -11.29 -0.64 -16.23
C VAL A 194 -11.33 0.42 -15.15
N SER A 195 -12.30 1.33 -15.24
CA SER A 195 -12.53 2.35 -14.22
C SER A 195 -13.11 1.70 -12.96
N GLU A 196 -12.45 1.89 -11.82
CA GLU A 196 -12.93 1.49 -10.50
C GLU A 196 -14.08 2.40 -10.05
N VAL A 197 -13.92 3.70 -10.30
CA VAL A 197 -14.82 4.74 -9.84
C VAL A 197 -14.82 5.90 -10.82
N ASN A 198 -15.99 6.51 -11.01
CA ASN A 198 -16.11 7.73 -11.81
C ASN A 198 -15.93 8.96 -10.91
N LEU A 199 -14.84 9.70 -11.10
CA LEU A 199 -14.51 10.90 -10.35
C LEU A 199 -14.70 12.19 -11.17
N GLU A 200 -15.40 12.11 -12.30
CA GLU A 200 -15.73 13.28 -13.11
C GLU A 200 -16.56 14.29 -12.32
N GLY A 201 -16.00 15.48 -12.14
CA GLY A 201 -16.64 16.54 -11.38
C GLY A 201 -16.75 16.29 -9.87
N ALA A 202 -16.20 15.19 -9.34
CA ALA A 202 -16.22 14.85 -7.91
C ALA A 202 -15.55 15.93 -7.02
N PHE A 203 -14.69 16.74 -7.61
CA PHE A 203 -13.96 17.83 -6.95
C PHE A 203 -14.49 19.22 -7.31
N THR A 204 -15.71 19.31 -7.85
CA THR A 204 -16.38 20.60 -8.10
C THR A 204 -17.16 20.99 -6.85
N SER A 205 -16.85 22.15 -6.25
CA SER A 205 -17.48 22.65 -5.01
C SER A 205 -16.88 22.12 -3.69
N LEU A 206 -15.57 21.84 -3.67
CA LEU A 206 -14.86 21.53 -2.42
C LEU A 206 -14.78 22.76 -1.49
N ILE A 207 -14.73 22.50 -0.18
CA ILE A 207 -14.54 23.53 0.85
C ILE A 207 -13.20 24.25 0.63
N ASP A 208 -12.14 23.47 0.36
CA ASP A 208 -10.87 23.98 -0.16
C ASP A 208 -10.86 23.84 -1.68
N THR A 209 -11.07 24.94 -2.39
CA THR A 209 -11.06 24.94 -3.87
C THR A 209 -9.70 24.67 -4.49
N ASN A 210 -8.63 24.58 -3.68
CA ASN A 210 -7.26 24.37 -4.13
C ASN A 210 -6.70 22.99 -3.74
N SER A 211 -7.53 22.08 -3.22
CA SER A 211 -7.08 20.73 -2.85
C SER A 211 -8.19 19.71 -3.00
N ALA A 212 -7.87 18.53 -3.52
CA ALA A 212 -8.77 17.38 -3.55
C ALA A 212 -8.84 16.68 -2.18
N LEU A 213 -9.04 17.47 -1.11
CA LEU A 213 -9.04 17.05 0.29
C LEU A 213 -10.45 17.01 0.86
N PHE A 214 -10.79 15.88 1.47
CA PHE A 214 -12.03 15.66 2.20
C PHE A 214 -11.72 15.53 3.68
N LEU A 215 -12.55 16.18 4.51
CA LEU A 215 -12.42 16.21 5.97
C LEU A 215 -13.49 15.39 6.69
N GLU A 216 -14.45 14.85 5.95
CA GLU A 216 -15.54 14.01 6.44
C GLU A 216 -15.68 12.80 5.51
N GLU A 217 -15.82 11.60 6.07
CA GLU A 217 -15.94 10.38 5.28
C GLU A 217 -17.22 10.35 4.45
N SER A 218 -18.30 10.98 4.94
CA SER A 218 -19.57 11.07 4.21
C SER A 218 -19.50 11.90 2.94
N ASP A 219 -18.51 12.78 2.84
CA ASP A 219 -18.30 13.65 1.69
C ASP A 219 -17.23 13.09 0.75
N ASP A 220 -16.50 12.04 1.16
CA ASP A 220 -15.50 11.36 0.33
C ASP A 220 -16.20 10.69 -0.87
N PRO A 221 -15.79 10.97 -2.12
CA PRO A 221 -16.40 10.40 -3.32
C PRO A 221 -16.10 8.90 -3.54
N PHE A 222 -15.13 8.35 -2.81
CA PHE A 222 -14.82 6.91 -2.85
C PHE A 222 -14.42 6.40 -1.45
N PRO A 223 -15.38 6.38 -0.51
CA PRO A 223 -15.19 6.05 0.91
C PRO A 223 -14.97 4.55 1.12
N LYS A 224 -14.70 4.15 2.38
CA LYS A 224 -14.52 2.73 2.77
C LYS A 224 -15.61 1.82 2.23
N SER A 225 -16.86 2.26 2.32
CA SER A 225 -18.04 1.45 1.99
C SER A 225 -18.06 0.97 0.55
N ASP A 226 -17.28 1.63 -0.31
CA ASP A 226 -17.23 1.36 -1.73
C ASP A 226 -16.01 0.49 -2.10
N HIS A 227 -15.15 0.17 -1.12
CA HIS A 227 -13.98 -0.68 -1.32
C HIS A 227 -14.40 -2.15 -1.12
N GLY A 228 -14.47 -2.89 -2.22
CA GLY A 228 -14.79 -4.33 -2.20
C GLY A 228 -13.66 -5.20 -1.65
N HIS A 229 -13.97 -6.49 -1.42
CA HIS A 229 -13.02 -7.55 -1.06
C HIS A 229 -12.28 -7.43 0.29
N LEU A 230 -12.26 -6.26 0.92
CA LEU A 230 -11.66 -6.05 2.23
C LEU A 230 -12.59 -6.47 3.38
N SER A 231 -12.01 -6.71 4.54
CA SER A 231 -12.72 -7.16 5.74
C SER A 231 -12.28 -6.40 6.99
N ASP A 232 -13.02 -6.59 8.07
CA ASP A 232 -12.64 -6.11 9.40
C ASP A 232 -12.34 -7.31 10.30
N LEU A 233 -11.30 -7.18 11.13
CA LEU A 233 -10.89 -8.19 12.10
C LEU A 233 -10.99 -7.59 13.51
N LYS A 234 -12.00 -8.01 14.25
CA LYS A 234 -12.14 -7.72 15.68
C LYS A 234 -11.34 -8.74 16.50
N ILE A 235 -10.50 -8.22 17.39
CA ILE A 235 -9.63 -8.99 18.27
C ILE A 235 -9.98 -8.60 19.69
N ASP A 236 -10.58 -9.53 20.42
CA ASP A 236 -10.82 -9.43 21.85
C ASP A 236 -9.62 -10.01 22.61
N PHE A 237 -9.22 -9.42 23.72
CA PHE A 237 -8.10 -9.94 24.50
C PHE A 237 -8.28 -9.75 26.00
N GLU A 238 -7.77 -10.72 26.76
CA GLU A 238 -7.73 -10.66 28.22
C GLU A 238 -6.30 -10.42 28.69
N ARG A 239 -6.11 -9.34 29.46
CA ARG A 239 -4.84 -8.99 30.10
C ARG A 239 -4.62 -9.87 31.33
N SER A 240 -3.37 -10.26 31.59
CA SER A 240 -3.01 -10.72 32.95
C SER A 240 -2.90 -9.52 33.90
N ASN A 241 -2.92 -9.78 35.19
CA ASN A 241 -2.70 -8.75 36.22
C ASN A 241 -1.36 -8.02 36.06
N ASP A 242 -0.36 -8.67 35.45
CA ASP A 242 0.97 -8.08 35.24
C ASP A 242 0.98 -7.07 34.07
N ALA A 243 -0.10 -6.99 33.28
CA ALA A 243 -0.24 -6.10 32.13
C ALA A 243 -1.54 -5.26 32.14
N GLU A 244 -2.23 -5.16 33.29
CA GLU A 244 -3.53 -4.48 33.41
C GLU A 244 -3.47 -3.01 32.97
N ASP A 245 -2.42 -2.28 33.37
CA ASP A 245 -2.26 -0.85 33.08
C ASP A 245 -1.27 -0.52 31.94
N LEU A 246 -0.83 -1.53 31.19
CA LEU A 246 0.23 -1.37 30.17
C LEU A 246 -0.34 -1.08 28.78
N ILE A 247 0.41 -0.33 27.98
CA ILE A 247 0.19 -0.30 26.53
C ILE A 247 0.61 -1.67 25.98
N LEU A 248 -0.19 -2.22 25.07
CA LEU A 248 0.12 -3.46 24.39
C LEU A 248 0.51 -3.17 22.93
N MET A 249 1.36 -4.02 22.38
CA MET A 249 1.69 -4.05 20.97
C MET A 249 1.00 -5.25 20.33
N LEU A 250 0.24 -5.00 19.26
CA LEU A 250 -0.43 -6.02 18.46
C LEU A 250 0.22 -6.11 17.09
N TYR A 251 0.64 -7.31 16.74
CA TYR A 251 1.24 -7.65 15.45
C TYR A 251 0.28 -8.54 14.67
N LEU A 252 -0.05 -8.13 13.45
CA LEU A 252 -0.65 -9.00 12.45
C LEU A 252 0.45 -9.50 11.52
N SER A 253 0.53 -10.82 11.37
CA SER A 253 1.59 -11.49 10.62
C SER A 253 1.04 -12.63 9.77
N THR A 254 1.76 -13.00 8.71
CA THR A 254 1.38 -14.10 7.80
C THR A 254 1.93 -15.47 8.25
N GLU A 255 2.78 -15.49 9.26
CA GLU A 255 3.34 -16.67 9.91
C GLU A 255 3.37 -16.45 11.44
N PRO A 256 3.32 -17.50 12.27
CA PRO A 256 3.35 -17.33 13.73
C PRO A 256 4.67 -16.74 14.20
N LEU A 257 4.62 -15.78 15.13
CA LEU A 257 5.79 -15.14 15.74
C LEU A 257 6.21 -15.81 17.05
N VAL A 258 5.26 -16.31 17.83
CA VAL A 258 5.49 -16.96 19.12
C VAL A 258 4.85 -18.33 19.12
N ASP A 259 5.66 -19.36 19.34
CA ASP A 259 5.21 -20.75 19.36
C ASP A 259 4.60 -21.16 20.71
N ALA A 260 4.16 -22.42 20.80
CA ALA A 260 3.53 -22.95 22.01
C ALA A 260 4.47 -23.11 23.21
N GLN A 261 5.78 -22.93 23.03
CA GLN A 261 6.80 -22.94 24.08
C GLN A 261 7.22 -21.51 24.48
N GLY A 262 6.67 -20.49 23.82
CA GLY A 262 7.07 -19.10 24.01
C GLY A 262 8.33 -18.72 23.24
N SER A 263 8.81 -19.55 22.30
CA SER A 263 9.96 -19.21 21.48
C SER A 263 9.54 -18.21 20.39
N VAL A 264 10.35 -17.18 20.18
CA VAL A 264 10.12 -16.15 19.16
C VAL A 264 10.81 -16.53 17.85
N ASP A 265 10.07 -16.50 16.74
CA ASP A 265 10.62 -16.59 15.39
C ASP A 265 11.01 -15.19 14.88
N TYR A 266 12.27 -14.83 15.11
CA TYR A 266 12.83 -13.56 14.65
C TYR A 266 12.89 -13.44 13.12
N SER A 267 12.96 -14.55 12.39
CA SER A 267 12.90 -14.50 10.92
C SER A 267 11.50 -14.12 10.44
N ALA A 268 10.46 -14.65 11.09
CA ALA A 268 9.09 -14.28 10.81
C ALA A 268 8.80 -12.83 11.25
N LEU A 269 9.34 -12.40 12.40
CA LEU A 269 9.25 -11.02 12.87
C LEU A 269 9.77 -10.03 11.79
N ASP A 270 10.94 -10.31 11.23
CA ASP A 270 11.58 -9.43 10.25
C ASP A 270 10.88 -9.40 8.89
N THR A 271 10.16 -10.47 8.52
CA THR A 271 9.71 -10.66 7.13
C THR A 271 8.20 -10.88 6.95
N LYS A 272 7.45 -11.20 8.01
CA LYS A 272 6.06 -11.68 7.93
C LYS A 272 5.05 -10.80 8.62
N VAL A 273 5.49 -9.84 9.44
CA VAL A 273 4.65 -8.81 10.06
C VAL A 273 4.18 -7.83 9.00
N ILE A 274 2.87 -7.64 8.91
CA ILE A 274 2.25 -6.72 7.94
C ILE A 274 1.68 -5.46 8.61
N ARG A 275 1.36 -5.53 9.91
CA ARG A 275 0.85 -4.38 10.69
C ARG A 275 1.35 -4.46 12.14
N THR A 276 1.68 -3.31 12.69
CA THR A 276 2.07 -3.10 14.09
C THR A 276 1.17 -2.03 14.70
N ILE A 277 0.40 -2.39 15.72
CA ILE A 277 -0.65 -1.55 16.31
C ILE A 277 -0.37 -1.34 17.79
N SER A 278 -0.43 -0.10 18.26
CA SER A 278 -0.41 0.22 19.70
C SER A 278 -1.82 0.24 20.27
N ILE A 279 -2.04 -0.54 21.34
CA ILE A 279 -3.32 -0.67 22.05
C ILE A 279 -3.18 0.01 23.42
N GLN A 280 -4.10 0.93 23.70
CA GLN A 280 -4.09 1.70 24.95
C GLN A 280 -4.44 0.82 26.16
N SER A 281 -3.99 1.21 27.35
CA SER A 281 -4.17 0.39 28.57
C SER A 281 -5.63 0.18 28.98
N ASN A 282 -6.53 1.07 28.57
CA ASN A 282 -7.96 0.99 28.86
C ASN A 282 -8.78 0.27 27.77
N GLU A 283 -8.11 -0.37 26.81
CA GLU A 283 -8.74 -1.13 25.72
C GLU A 283 -8.55 -2.63 25.97
N ASP A 284 -9.63 -3.39 25.78
CA ASP A 284 -9.68 -4.86 25.84
C ASP A 284 -10.13 -5.49 24.51
N GLU A 285 -10.36 -4.65 23.51
CA GLU A 285 -10.66 -5.05 22.13
C GLU A 285 -10.01 -4.08 21.14
N TYR A 286 -9.66 -4.59 19.97
CA TYR A 286 -9.20 -3.79 18.84
C TYR A 286 -9.85 -4.29 17.55
N THR A 287 -10.23 -3.38 16.64
CA THR A 287 -10.72 -3.75 15.31
C THR A 287 -9.76 -3.25 14.24
N ALA A 288 -9.02 -4.17 13.64
CA ALA A 288 -8.24 -3.88 12.44
C ALA A 288 -9.19 -3.73 11.26
N THR A 289 -9.11 -2.60 10.55
CA THR A 289 -9.99 -2.33 9.41
C THR A 289 -9.26 -2.52 8.09
N TYR A 290 -9.99 -2.72 6.99
CA TYR A 290 -9.38 -2.89 5.65
C TYR A 290 -8.39 -4.07 5.57
N VAL A 291 -8.69 -5.17 6.24
CA VAL A 291 -7.85 -6.37 6.25
C VAL A 291 -8.06 -7.13 4.94
N HIS A 292 -6.97 -7.42 4.23
CA HIS A 292 -7.00 -8.26 3.04
C HIS A 292 -7.45 -9.69 3.42
N PRO A 293 -8.18 -10.41 2.57
CA PRO A 293 -8.50 -11.82 2.84
C PRO A 293 -7.24 -12.69 2.80
N ASP A 294 -6.91 -13.34 3.92
CA ASP A 294 -5.78 -14.28 4.04
C ASP A 294 -5.86 -15.04 5.39
N THR A 295 -4.92 -15.95 5.62
CA THR A 295 -4.58 -16.45 6.96
C THR A 295 -3.62 -15.48 7.65
N TYR A 296 -3.96 -15.08 8.88
CA TYR A 296 -3.10 -14.27 9.72
C TYR A 296 -2.85 -14.91 11.07
N TYR A 297 -1.83 -14.40 11.75
CA TYR A 297 -1.50 -14.71 13.13
C TYR A 297 -1.49 -13.43 13.94
N VAL A 298 -2.28 -13.43 15.01
CA VAL A 298 -2.38 -12.34 15.99
C VAL A 298 -1.43 -12.62 17.14
N THR A 299 -0.47 -11.70 17.34
CA THR A 299 0.45 -11.72 18.47
C THR A 299 0.35 -10.39 19.21
N ILE A 300 0.00 -10.44 20.48
CA ILE A 300 -0.16 -9.30 21.38
C ILE A 300 0.80 -9.50 22.54
N PHE A 301 1.54 -8.45 22.88
CA PHE A 301 2.50 -8.49 23.97
C PHE A 301 2.58 -7.16 24.71
N ALA A 302 2.91 -7.25 26.00
CA ALA A 302 3.39 -6.14 26.80
C ALA A 302 4.92 -6.13 26.71
N ASP A 303 5.46 -5.06 26.12
CA ASP A 303 6.88 -4.84 25.94
C ASP A 303 7.48 -4.24 27.22
N PHE A 304 8.25 -5.04 27.96
CA PHE A 304 8.84 -4.64 29.23
C PHE A 304 10.22 -4.01 29.09
N ASP A 305 10.95 -4.29 28.01
CA ASP A 305 12.30 -3.78 27.79
C ASP A 305 12.36 -2.57 26.83
N GLY A 306 11.24 -2.26 26.17
CA GLY A 306 11.05 -1.11 25.30
C GLY A 306 11.69 -1.28 23.91
N ASN A 307 11.85 -2.53 23.45
CA ASN A 307 12.47 -2.83 22.17
C ASN A 307 11.47 -2.90 20.99
N GLU A 308 10.17 -2.78 21.28
CA GLU A 308 9.03 -2.77 20.36
C GLU A 308 8.69 -4.11 19.68
N TYR A 309 9.29 -5.24 20.06
CA TYR A 309 8.99 -6.58 19.52
C TYR A 309 8.92 -7.65 20.63
N PRO A 310 8.24 -8.79 20.42
CA PRO A 310 8.17 -9.82 21.47
C PRO A 310 9.56 -10.42 21.73
N SER A 311 10.00 -10.39 22.99
CA SER A 311 11.34 -10.78 23.40
C SER A 311 11.38 -11.37 24.82
N SER A 312 12.52 -11.93 25.22
CA SER A 312 12.69 -12.61 26.51
C SER A 312 12.34 -11.69 27.68
N GLY A 313 11.43 -12.16 28.56
CA GLY A 313 10.91 -11.39 29.68
C GLY A 313 9.57 -10.71 29.42
N ASP A 314 9.17 -10.52 28.15
CA ASP A 314 7.87 -9.94 27.80
C ASP A 314 6.71 -10.89 28.12
N LEU A 315 5.54 -10.30 28.33
CA LEU A 315 4.29 -11.04 28.50
C LEU A 315 3.50 -11.01 27.19
N CYS A 316 3.21 -12.17 26.62
CA CYS A 316 2.55 -12.29 25.33
C CYS A 316 1.46 -13.37 25.31
N ASN A 317 0.78 -13.50 24.17
CA ASN A 317 0.07 -14.73 23.81
C ASN A 317 0.90 -15.58 22.84
N ILE A 318 0.59 -16.88 22.78
CA ILE A 318 0.99 -17.74 21.65
C ILE A 318 0.29 -17.20 20.39
N SER A 319 1.01 -17.05 19.28
CA SER A 319 0.44 -16.51 18.04
C SER A 319 -0.84 -17.23 17.63
N ARG A 320 -1.93 -16.48 17.53
CA ARG A 320 -3.28 -17.02 17.29
C ARG A 320 -3.62 -16.91 15.81
N MET A 321 -3.75 -18.06 15.14
CA MET A 321 -4.23 -18.11 13.76
C MET A 321 -5.67 -17.60 13.66
N VAL A 322 -5.95 -16.79 12.64
CA VAL A 322 -7.28 -16.36 12.21
C VAL A 322 -7.35 -16.41 10.69
N GLN A 323 -8.45 -16.96 10.16
CA GLN A 323 -8.75 -16.90 8.74
C GLN A 323 -9.65 -15.70 8.48
N VAL A 324 -9.19 -14.77 7.64
CA VAL A 324 -10.00 -13.65 7.16
C VAL A 324 -10.57 -14.02 5.79
N THR A 325 -11.88 -13.87 5.65
CA THR A 325 -12.61 -14.04 4.37
C THR A 325 -13.06 -12.68 3.87
N PRO A 326 -13.27 -12.47 2.54
CA PRO A 326 -13.68 -11.18 2.00
C PRO A 326 -15.01 -10.68 2.54
N GLU A 327 -15.14 -9.36 2.72
CA GLU A 327 -16.38 -8.63 3.04
C GLU A 327 -17.09 -9.16 4.31
N THR A 328 -16.29 -9.50 5.32
CA THR A 328 -16.79 -10.00 6.61
C THR A 328 -16.21 -9.25 7.79
N LEU A 329 -16.95 -9.25 8.90
CA LEU A 329 -16.39 -8.99 10.22
C LEU A 329 -15.99 -10.34 10.83
N VAL A 330 -14.69 -10.55 11.00
CA VAL A 330 -14.14 -11.74 11.67
C VAL A 330 -13.82 -11.39 13.11
N THR A 331 -14.10 -12.30 14.04
CA THR A 331 -13.77 -12.11 15.46
C THR A 331 -12.84 -13.22 15.93
N THR A 332 -11.81 -12.85 16.67
CA THR A 332 -10.90 -13.76 17.36
C THR A 332 -10.66 -13.28 18.78
N ALA A 333 -10.30 -14.19 19.68
CA ALA A 333 -9.99 -13.88 21.06
C ALA A 333 -8.66 -14.50 21.48
N THR A 334 -7.91 -13.82 22.35
CA THR A 334 -6.64 -14.33 22.90
C THR A 334 -6.44 -13.93 24.36
N GLN A 335 -5.47 -14.54 25.04
CA GLN A 335 -5.10 -14.24 26.41
C GLN A 335 -3.61 -13.94 26.49
N ILE A 336 -3.26 -12.84 27.15
CA ILE A 336 -1.88 -12.37 27.28
C ILE A 336 -1.37 -12.84 28.64
N ASN A 337 -0.83 -14.06 28.70
CA ASN A 337 -0.51 -14.74 29.96
C ASN A 337 0.74 -15.64 29.90
N LEU A 338 1.53 -15.54 28.84
CA LEU A 338 2.76 -16.30 28.66
C LEU A 338 3.97 -15.38 28.78
N TYR A 339 4.89 -15.70 29.68
CA TYR A 339 6.21 -15.07 29.68
C TYR A 339 7.10 -15.74 28.64
N ILE A 340 7.74 -14.93 27.81
CA ILE A 340 8.77 -15.39 26.87
C ILE A 340 10.03 -15.73 27.70
N PRO A 341 10.56 -16.97 27.58
CA PRO A 341 11.60 -17.50 28.46
C PRO A 341 12.99 -16.88 28.30
#